data_AF-A0A2M7D4Q5-F1
#
_entry.id   AF-A0A2M7D4Q5-F1
#
_cell.length_a   1.000
_cell.length_b   1.000
_cell.length_c   1.000
_cell.angle_alpha   90.00
_cell.angle_beta   90.00
_cell.angle_gamma   90.00
#
_symmetry.space_group_name_H-M   'P 1'
#
loop_
_entity.id
_entity.type
_entity.pdbx_description
1 polymer ?
#
loop_
_entity_poly.entity_id
_entity_poly.type
_entity_poly.pdbx_seq_one_letter_code
_entity_poly.pdbx_strand_id
1 'polypeptide(L)'
;MQRSITHQKYLAPFIYLLLFIIYEGLSSIYLFLPPLFAVLFVLFSRAIKKEDAILISLVSFCLLVFEAEKGFLLFSSIIYFTLVHKFIMPKITKNFSCVSCIKVSYVLLSYVGFFIFYLVLANIFLLSTPSLNYYIIYYMVIEFLIVSIL
;
A
#
# COMPACT_ATOMS: atom_id res chain seq x y z
N MET A 1 -21.28 36.02 -1.39
CA MET A 1 -21.82 34.73 -1.87
C MET A 1 -20.65 33.87 -2.36
N GLN A 2 -20.08 33.04 -1.49
CA GLN A 2 -18.97 32.16 -1.82
C GLN A 2 -19.53 30.84 -2.36
N ARG A 3 -19.43 30.63 -3.67
CA ARG A 3 -19.95 29.45 -4.36
C ARG A 3 -19.01 28.27 -4.08
N SER A 4 -19.44 27.40 -3.17
CA SER A 4 -19.10 25.99 -2.99
C SER A 4 -17.98 25.42 -3.90
N ILE A 5 -16.73 25.47 -3.45
CA ILE A 5 -15.60 24.68 -4.00
C ILE A 5 -15.49 23.33 -3.27
N THR A 6 -16.35 23.08 -2.29
CA THR A 6 -16.34 21.89 -1.44
C THR A 6 -16.58 20.60 -2.23
N HIS A 7 -17.49 20.59 -3.22
CA HIS A 7 -17.82 19.38 -4.00
C HIS A 7 -16.67 18.89 -4.90
N GLN A 8 -15.86 19.80 -5.45
CA GLN A 8 -14.77 19.42 -6.36
C GLN A 8 -13.64 18.70 -5.61
N LYS A 9 -13.47 18.98 -4.31
CA LYS A 9 -12.47 18.36 -3.45
C LYS A 9 -12.75 16.88 -3.14
N TYR A 10 -14.02 16.46 -3.16
CA TYR A 10 -14.44 15.06 -2.90
C TYR A 10 -14.54 14.20 -4.16
N LEU A 11 -14.68 14.82 -5.34
CA LEU A 11 -14.84 14.12 -6.61
C LEU A 11 -13.53 13.45 -7.10
N ALA A 12 -12.40 14.14 -6.93
CA ALA A 12 -11.10 13.61 -7.36
C ALA A 12 -10.71 12.30 -6.65
N PRO A 13 -10.79 12.16 -5.31
CA PRO A 13 -10.50 10.90 -4.62
C PRO A 13 -11.35 9.72 -5.14
N PHE A 14 -12.65 9.95 -5.36
CA PHE A 14 -13.56 8.90 -5.84
C PHE A 14 -13.18 8.37 -7.23
N ILE A 15 -12.73 9.26 -8.12
CA ILE A 15 -12.22 8.87 -9.44
C ILE A 15 -10.97 8.00 -9.31
N TYR A 16 -10.04 8.34 -8.42
CA TYR A 16 -8.84 7.53 -8.17
C TYR A 16 -9.19 6.14 -7.64
N LEU A 17 -10.20 6.02 -6.79
CA LEU A 17 -10.67 4.74 -6.25
C LEU A 17 -11.28 3.86 -7.36
N LEU A 18 -12.09 4.44 -8.24
CA LEU A 18 -12.68 3.72 -9.36
C LEU A 18 -11.59 3.25 -10.35
N LEU A 19 -10.62 4.11 -10.65
CA LEU A 19 -9.43 3.75 -11.45
C LEU A 19 -8.62 2.62 -10.80
N PHE A 20 -8.44 2.66 -9.47
CA PHE A 20 -7.72 1.64 -8.72
C PHE A 20 -8.42 0.27 -8.78
N ILE A 21 -9.75 0.23 -8.65
CA ILE A 21 -10.53 -1.02 -8.76
C ILE A 21 -10.38 -1.62 -10.16
N ILE A 22 -10.50 -0.79 -11.21
CA ILE A 22 -10.31 -1.25 -12.59
C ILE A 22 -8.87 -1.76 -12.76
N TYR A 23 -7.89 -1.04 -12.23
CA TYR A 23 -6.48 -1.42 -12.32
C TYR A 23 -6.18 -2.75 -11.62
N GLU A 24 -6.67 -2.97 -10.40
CA GLU A 24 -6.51 -4.24 -9.69
C GLU A 24 -7.18 -5.40 -10.44
N GLY A 25 -8.38 -5.16 -10.98
CA GLY A 25 -9.05 -6.15 -11.84
C GLY A 25 -8.22 -6.51 -13.08
N LEU A 26 -7.59 -5.53 -13.73
CA LEU A 26 -6.67 -5.78 -14.84
C LEU A 26 -5.38 -6.48 -14.38
N SER A 27 -4.83 -6.12 -13.21
CA SER A 27 -3.65 -6.72 -12.61
C SER A 27 -3.85 -8.20 -12.27
N SER A 28 -5.08 -8.58 -11.91
CA SER A 28 -5.46 -9.98 -11.69
C SER A 28 -5.35 -10.83 -12.97
N ILE A 29 -5.66 -10.23 -14.14
CA ILE A 29 -5.61 -10.89 -15.46
C ILE A 29 -4.19 -10.83 -16.06
N TYR A 30 -3.55 -9.66 -15.96
CA TYR A 30 -2.23 -9.40 -16.52
C TYR A 30 -1.17 -9.40 -15.43
N LEU A 31 -0.44 -10.52 -15.30
CA LEU A 31 0.70 -10.68 -14.38
C LEU A 31 1.81 -9.63 -14.56
N PHE A 32 1.80 -8.83 -15.63
CA PHE A 32 2.79 -7.79 -15.83
C PHE A 32 2.54 -6.54 -14.97
N LEU A 33 1.30 -6.29 -14.56
CA LEU A 33 0.95 -5.09 -13.81
C LEU A 33 1.25 -5.28 -12.31
N PRO A 34 2.04 -4.40 -11.67
CA PRO A 34 2.28 -4.48 -10.24
C PRO A 34 1.04 -4.05 -9.43
N PRO A 35 0.78 -4.60 -8.24
CA PRO A 35 -0.40 -4.29 -7.42
C PRO A 35 -0.36 -2.91 -6.72
N LEU A 36 0.63 -2.07 -6.99
CA LEU A 36 0.83 -0.74 -6.40
C LEU A 36 0.86 -0.74 -4.85
N PHE A 37 1.25 -1.86 -4.24
CA PHE A 37 1.14 -2.06 -2.80
C PHE A 37 2.06 -1.13 -2.00
N ALA A 38 3.29 -0.90 -2.48
CA ALA A 38 4.20 0.08 -1.88
C ALA A 38 3.72 1.52 -2.08
N VAL A 39 3.07 1.82 -3.21
CA VAL A 39 2.47 3.13 -3.44
C VAL A 39 1.35 3.39 -2.44
N LEU A 40 0.47 2.40 -2.22
CA LEU A 40 -0.56 2.48 -1.18
C LEU A 40 0.05 2.69 0.21
N PHE A 41 1.16 2.03 0.52
CA PHE A 41 1.85 2.23 1.80
C PHE A 41 2.39 3.66 1.97
N VAL A 42 3.01 4.22 0.93
CA VAL A 42 3.51 5.61 0.96
C VAL A 42 2.36 6.60 1.10
N LEU A 43 1.26 6.40 0.35
CA LEU A 43 0.06 7.22 0.46
C LEU A 43 -0.56 7.12 1.87
N PHE A 44 -0.65 5.92 2.44
CA PHE A 44 -1.13 5.68 3.79
C PHE A 44 -0.27 6.42 4.83
N SER A 45 1.05 6.30 4.75
CA SER A 45 1.98 7.01 5.65
C SER A 45 1.82 8.53 5.52
N ARG A 46 1.66 9.05 4.29
CA ARG A 46 1.46 10.47 4.05
C ARG A 46 0.11 10.95 4.59
N ALA A 47 -0.94 10.13 4.46
CA ALA A 47 -2.29 10.40 4.98
C ALA A 47 -2.29 10.54 6.51
N ILE A 48 -1.63 9.60 7.20
CA ILE A 48 -1.50 9.65 8.66
C ILE A 48 -0.73 10.90 9.10
N LYS A 49 0.39 11.22 8.44
CA LYS A 49 1.20 12.41 8.79
C LYS A 49 0.46 13.73 8.61
N LYS A 50 -0.48 13.80 7.67
CA LYS A 50 -1.28 15.00 7.39
C LYS A 50 -2.61 15.03 8.16
N GLU A 51 -2.92 13.98 8.92
CA GLU A 51 -4.21 13.80 9.59
C GLU A 51 -5.42 13.89 8.64
N ASP A 52 -5.20 13.54 7.36
CA ASP A 52 -6.21 13.62 6.31
C ASP A 52 -7.15 12.41 6.36
N ALA A 53 -8.19 12.49 7.20
CA ALA A 53 -9.14 11.39 7.44
C ALA A 53 -9.79 10.82 6.14
N ILE A 54 -10.07 11.68 5.16
CA ILE A 54 -10.64 11.28 3.86
C ILE A 54 -9.67 10.38 3.09
N LEU A 55 -8.38 10.74 3.07
CA LEU A 55 -7.36 9.99 2.34
C LEU A 55 -7.02 8.67 3.05
N ILE A 56 -7.04 8.67 4.39
CA ILE A 56 -6.92 7.44 5.19
C ILE A 56 -8.08 6.48 4.89
N SER A 57 -9.32 6.98 4.89
CA SER A 57 -10.51 6.16 4.57
C SER A 57 -10.43 5.59 3.16
N LEU A 58 -10.01 6.41 2.19
CA LEU A 58 -9.86 5.97 0.80
C LEU A 58 -8.80 4.90 0.63
N VAL A 59 -7.60 5.11 1.17
CA VAL A 59 -6.50 4.13 1.08
C VAL A 59 -6.86 2.85 1.81
N SER A 60 -7.54 2.94 2.96
CA SER A 60 -8.06 1.76 3.67
C SER A 60 -9.04 0.97 2.81
N PHE A 61 -9.93 1.64 2.08
CA PHE A 61 -10.84 0.97 1.14
C PHE A 61 -10.08 0.29 -0.01
N CYS A 62 -9.09 0.96 -0.60
CA CYS A 62 -8.24 0.36 -1.64
C CYS A 62 -7.50 -0.89 -1.12
N LEU A 63 -7.04 -0.86 0.13
CA LEU A 63 -6.40 -2.02 0.76
C LEU A 63 -7.35 -3.20 0.94
N LEU A 64 -8.62 -2.94 1.31
CA LEU A 64 -9.63 -3.99 1.41
C LEU A 64 -9.91 -4.64 0.04
N VAL A 65 -9.97 -3.84 -1.02
CA VAL A 65 -10.13 -4.36 -2.40
C VAL A 65 -8.93 -5.23 -2.77
N PHE A 66 -7.71 -4.76 -2.50
CA PHE A 66 -6.48 -5.54 -2.74
C PHE A 66 -6.47 -6.87 -1.97
N GLU A 67 -6.86 -6.86 -0.70
CA GLU A 67 -6.95 -8.08 0.12
C GLU A 67 -7.97 -9.07 -0.44
N ALA A 68 -9.13 -8.57 -0.88
CA ALA A 68 -10.18 -9.40 -1.46
C ALA A 68 -9.74 -10.05 -2.79
N GLU A 69 -9.07 -9.30 -3.66
CA GLU A 69 -8.57 -9.80 -4.95
C GLU A 69 -7.45 -10.85 -4.77
N LYS A 70 -6.53 -10.64 -3.82
CA LYS A 70 -5.40 -11.55 -3.60
C LYS A 70 -5.68 -12.68 -2.60
N GLY A 71 -6.88 -12.70 -2.00
CA GLY A 71 -7.28 -13.72 -1.02
C GLY A 71 -6.57 -13.63 0.32
N PHE A 72 -6.11 -12.44 0.70
CA PHE A 72 -5.53 -12.21 2.02
C PHE A 72 -6.60 -12.08 3.11
N LEU A 73 -6.19 -12.25 4.37
CA LEU A 73 -7.08 -12.07 5.51
C LEU A 73 -7.47 -10.58 5.61
N LEU A 74 -8.77 -10.32 5.76
CA LEU A 74 -9.31 -8.96 5.85
C LEU A 74 -8.63 -8.17 6.98
N PHE A 75 -8.32 -6.90 6.72
CA PHE A 75 -7.64 -5.95 7.59
C PHE A 75 -6.16 -6.27 7.90
N SER A 76 -5.60 -7.38 7.41
CA SER A 76 -4.20 -7.73 7.68
C SER A 76 -3.21 -6.68 7.19
N SER A 77 -3.42 -6.12 5.99
CA SER A 77 -2.59 -5.08 5.40
C SER A 77 -2.70 -3.74 6.13
N ILE A 78 -3.91 -3.37 6.59
CA ILE A 78 -4.14 -2.14 7.36
C ILE A 78 -3.44 -2.21 8.71
N ILE A 79 -3.57 -3.35 9.42
CA ILE A 79 -2.89 -3.60 10.68
C ILE A 79 -1.37 -3.52 10.46
N TYR A 80 -0.87 -4.21 9.44
CA TYR A 80 0.54 -4.22 9.11
C TYR A 80 1.07 -2.80 8.82
N PHE A 81 0.42 -2.04 7.95
CA PHE A 81 0.83 -0.68 7.61
C PHE A 81 0.85 0.25 8.82
N THR A 82 -0.13 0.11 9.72
CA THR A 82 -0.19 0.88 10.95
C THR A 82 0.99 0.55 11.88
N LEU A 83 1.33 -0.74 12.03
CA LEU A 83 2.48 -1.18 12.83
C LEU A 83 3.80 -0.67 12.24
N VAL A 84 4.02 -0.85 10.93
CA VAL A 84 5.24 -0.40 10.26
C VAL A 84 5.38 1.12 10.35
N HIS A 85 4.30 1.86 10.10
CA HIS A 85 4.31 3.32 10.17
C HIS A 85 4.66 3.82 11.57
N LYS A 86 4.09 3.22 12.61
CA LYS A 86 4.27 3.68 13.99
C LYS A 86 5.62 3.27 14.59
N PHE A 87 6.10 2.06 14.31
CA PHE A 87 7.27 1.50 15.01
C PHE A 87 8.55 1.48 14.17
N ILE A 88 8.44 1.17 12.88
CA ILE A 88 9.60 0.89 12.02
C ILE A 88 10.03 2.16 11.29
N MET A 89 9.08 2.89 10.71
CA MET A 89 9.34 4.10 9.94
C MET A 89 10.16 5.17 10.70
N PRO A 90 9.84 5.54 11.96
CA PRO A 90 10.62 6.55 12.68
C PRO A 90 12.07 6.13 12.92
N LYS A 91 12.32 4.82 13.10
CA LYS A 91 13.69 4.29 13.25
C LYS A 91 14.47 4.39 11.95
N ILE A 92 13.83 4.08 10.82
CA ILE A 92 14.46 4.18 9.50
C ILE A 92 14.79 5.64 9.16
N THR A 93 13.85 6.56 9.35
CA THR A 93 14.09 7.99 9.06
C THR A 93 15.14 8.61 9.97
N LYS A 94 15.36 8.05 11.17
CA LYS A 94 16.43 8.50 12.08
C LYS A 94 17.80 7.92 11.71
N ASN A 95 17.83 6.68 11.23
CA ASN A 95 19.09 5.97 10.92
C ASN A 95 19.61 6.29 9.52
N PHE A 96 18.73 6.58 8.56
CA PHE A 96 19.09 6.88 7.18
C PHE A 96 18.83 8.36 6.86
N SER A 97 19.87 9.05 6.39
CA SER A 97 19.78 10.43 5.92
C SER A 97 19.41 10.56 4.45
N CYS A 98 19.60 9.51 3.65
CA CYS A 98 19.33 9.53 2.22
C CYS A 98 17.84 9.30 1.91
N VAL A 99 17.22 10.25 1.21
CA VAL A 99 15.81 10.18 0.78
C VAL A 99 15.54 8.95 -0.09
N SER A 100 16.45 8.60 -1.00
CA SER A 100 16.31 7.42 -1.86
C SER A 100 16.36 6.11 -1.04
N CYS A 101 17.24 6.01 -0.03
CA CYS A 101 17.29 4.84 0.85
C CYS A 101 16.00 4.66 1.66
N ILE A 102 15.39 5.76 2.11
CA ILE A 102 14.08 5.70 2.78
C ILE A 102 13.01 5.19 1.79
N LYS A 103 13.02 5.66 0.54
CA LYS A 103 12.14 5.17 -0.55
C LYS A 103 12.30 3.68 -0.85
N VAL A 104 13.53 3.18 -0.95
CA VAL A 104 13.80 1.74 -1.09
C VAL A 104 13.24 0.98 0.10
N SER A 105 13.43 1.52 1.31
CA SER A 105 12.94 0.89 2.54
C SER A 105 11.41 0.79 2.59
N TYR A 106 10.69 1.78 2.04
CA TYR A 106 9.22 1.70 1.89
C TYR A 106 8.83 0.48 1.05
N VAL A 107 9.43 0.30 -0.13
CA VAL A 107 9.12 -0.81 -1.03
C VAL A 107 9.48 -2.17 -0.42
N LEU A 108 10.67 -2.27 0.18
CA LEU A 108 11.11 -3.50 0.85
C LEU A 108 10.18 -3.88 2.01
N LEU A 109 9.78 -2.91 2.84
CA LEU A 109 8.86 -3.17 3.95
C LEU A 109 7.47 -3.55 3.46
N SER A 110 6.97 -2.91 2.40
CA SER A 110 5.68 -3.28 1.83
C SER A 110 5.68 -4.72 1.35
N TYR A 111 6.67 -5.17 0.60
CA TYR A 111 6.63 -6.53 0.05
C TYR A 111 7.22 -7.58 0.99
N VAL A 112 8.50 -7.44 1.35
CA VAL A 112 9.21 -8.45 2.16
C VAL A 112 8.65 -8.48 3.57
N GLY A 113 8.44 -7.30 4.16
CA GLY A 113 7.92 -7.22 5.52
C GLY A 113 6.48 -7.71 5.64
N PHE A 114 5.62 -7.42 4.66
CA PHE A 114 4.24 -7.94 4.65
C PHE A 114 4.23 -9.45 4.44
N PHE A 115 5.10 -9.99 3.57
CA PHE A 115 5.23 -11.44 3.38
C PHE A 115 5.58 -12.15 4.70
N ILE A 116 6.56 -11.63 5.45
CA ILE A 116 6.94 -12.17 6.76
C ILE A 116 5.76 -12.08 7.75
N PHE A 117 5.08 -10.93 7.80
CA PHE A 117 3.92 -10.73 8.67
C PHE A 117 2.79 -11.71 8.35
N TYR A 118 2.45 -11.87 7.06
CA TYR A 118 1.41 -12.78 6.64
C TYR A 118 1.79 -14.24 6.89
N LEU A 119 3.06 -14.61 6.76
CA LEU A 119 3.54 -15.96 7.11
C LEU A 119 3.30 -16.26 8.60
N VAL A 120 3.55 -15.30 9.49
CA VAL A 120 3.22 -15.45 10.92
C VAL A 120 1.72 -15.63 11.14
N LEU A 121 0.89 -14.82 10.47
CA LEU A 121 -0.58 -14.99 10.56
C LEU A 121 -1.05 -16.34 10.02
N ALA A 122 -0.52 -16.77 8.88
CA ALA A 122 -0.91 -18.04 8.25
C ALA A 122 -0.63 -19.23 9.18
N ASN A 123 0.48 -19.20 9.94
CA ASN A 123 0.76 -20.22 10.94
C ASN A 123 -0.20 -20.17 12.14
N ILE A 124 -0.59 -18.97 12.61
CA ILE A 124 -1.51 -18.81 13.74
C ILE A 124 -2.93 -19.29 13.37
N PHE A 125 -3.38 -18.99 12.16
CA PHE A 125 -4.74 -19.26 11.69
C PHE A 125 -4.84 -20.51 10.80
N LEU A 126 -3.74 -21.26 10.61
CA LEU A 126 -3.68 -22.47 9.76
C LEU A 126 -4.11 -22.23 8.29
N LEU A 127 -3.77 -21.07 7.72
CA LEU A 127 -4.03 -20.77 6.30
C LEU A 127 -2.96 -21.37 5.38
N SER A 128 -3.30 -21.48 4.10
CA SER A 128 -2.34 -21.79 3.05
C SER A 128 -1.20 -20.77 3.03
N THR A 129 0.03 -21.27 2.97
CA THR A 129 1.21 -20.41 2.91
C THR A 129 1.30 -19.73 1.55
N PRO A 130 1.62 -18.43 1.51
CA PRO A 130 1.81 -17.73 0.25
C PRO A 130 3.05 -18.27 -0.48
N SER A 131 2.92 -18.55 -1.77
CA SER A 131 4.07 -18.92 -2.62
C SER A 131 4.82 -17.68 -3.10
N LEU A 132 6.15 -17.69 -2.99
CA LEU A 132 6.98 -16.64 -3.55
C LEU A 132 7.20 -16.90 -5.03
N ASN A 133 6.65 -16.02 -5.87
CA ASN A 133 6.86 -16.06 -7.31
C ASN A 133 7.90 -14.99 -7.72
N TYR A 134 8.68 -15.26 -8.77
CA TYR A 134 9.73 -14.37 -9.27
C TYR A 134 9.18 -13.00 -9.70
N TYR A 135 7.90 -12.95 -10.11
CA TYR A 135 7.20 -11.70 -10.43
C TYR A 135 7.16 -10.70 -9.28
N ILE A 136 7.25 -11.15 -8.02
CA ILE A 136 7.30 -10.25 -6.86
C ILE A 136 8.55 -9.35 -6.92
N ILE A 137 9.69 -9.89 -7.31
CA ILE A 137 10.94 -9.12 -7.46
C ILE A 137 10.77 -8.09 -8.57
N TYR A 138 10.15 -8.48 -9.68
CA TYR A 138 9.84 -7.58 -10.78
C TYR A 138 8.93 -6.41 -10.34
N TYR A 139 7.89 -6.68 -9.56
CA TYR A 139 7.01 -5.65 -9.01
C TYR A 139 7.72 -4.69 -8.07
N MET A 140 8.62 -5.19 -7.21
CA MET A 140 9.43 -4.34 -6.33
C MET A 140 10.25 -3.31 -7.14
N VAL A 141 10.85 -3.73 -8.26
CA VAL A 141 11.67 -2.83 -9.10
C VAL A 141 10.81 -1.74 -9.74
N ILE A 142 9.66 -2.11 -10.32
CA ILE A 142 8.75 -1.12 -10.93
C ILE A 142 8.21 -0.16 -9.88
N GLU A 143 7.72 -0.67 -8.76
CA GLU A 143 7.16 0.19 -7.72
C GLU A 143 8.19 1.08 -7.07
N PHE A 144 9.45 0.65 -7.00
CA PHE A 144 10.54 1.53 -6.59
C PHE A 144 10.70 2.73 -7.54
N LEU A 145 10.59 2.52 -8.86
CA LEU A 145 10.61 3.63 -9.83
C LEU A 145 9.42 4.57 -9.62
N ILE A 146 8.22 4.03 -9.41
CA ILE A 146 7.01 4.82 -9.16
C ILE A 146 7.14 5.63 -7.85
N VAL A 147 7.57 5.00 -6.76
CA VAL A 147 7.78 5.67 -5.46
C VAL A 147 8.91 6.70 -5.54
N SER A 148 9.92 6.47 -6.38
CA SER A 148 11.01 7.43 -6.61
C SER A 148 10.52 8.75 -7.20
N ILE A 149 9.46 8.72 -8.02
CA ILE A 149 8.84 9.90 -8.62
C ILE A 149 7.93 10.66 -7.63
N LEU A 150 7.33 9.95 -6.66
CA LEU A 150 6.35 10.48 -5.68
C LEU A 150 6.96 11.27 -4.51
#